data_AF-A0A481YIB1-F1
#
_entry.id   AF-A0A481YIB1-F1
#
_cell.length_a   1.000
_cell.length_b   1.000
_cell.length_c   1.000
_cell.angle_alpha   90.00
_cell.angle_beta   90.00
_cell.angle_gamma   90.00
#
_symmetry.space_group_name_H-M   'P 1'
#
loop_
_entity.id
_entity.type
_entity.pdbx_description
1 polymer ?
#
loop_
_entity_poly.entity_id
_entity_poly.type
_entity_poly.pdbx_seq_one_letter_code
_entity_poly.pdbx_strand_id
1 'polypeptide(L)'
;MGLPQPVITRQMVLSELIKAGINQEIAEDLAYRYYKNELTHKDIEYLKENFDIKLEKVQDSLKADIEKVESNLKFEIEKVDAGLKADIKELDNKIDNIENNLNNKIENVRTELKADIRDLDNKIEKIEAGLKSDIASVSNEVALVRKDMEINKMELNSQLIKITSKLESSSKLHYWMFGTVITLFVGTLLTLIPIVYSILNK
;
A
#
# COMPACT_ATOMS: atom_id res chain seq x y z
N MET A 1 88.59 3.98 -34.27
CA MET A 1 89.69 3.17 -33.72
C MET A 1 90.56 4.09 -32.89
N GLY A 2 90.68 3.85 -31.59
CA GLY A 2 91.58 4.65 -30.74
C GLY A 2 93.03 4.39 -31.12
N LEU A 3 93.85 5.44 -31.17
CA LEU A 3 95.29 5.34 -31.39
C LEU A 3 95.93 4.42 -30.32
N PRO A 4 96.97 3.64 -30.65
CA PRO A 4 97.67 2.81 -29.67
C PRO A 4 98.25 3.73 -28.58
N GLN A 5 97.73 3.59 -27.36
CA GLN A 5 98.30 4.32 -26.22
C GLN A 5 99.64 3.68 -25.84
N PRO A 6 100.69 4.49 -25.61
CA PRO A 6 101.98 3.96 -25.18
C PRO A 6 101.82 3.22 -23.85
N VAL A 7 102.29 1.97 -23.79
CA VAL A 7 102.28 1.17 -22.56
C VAL A 7 103.33 1.74 -21.61
N ILE A 8 102.87 2.42 -20.56
CA ILE A 8 103.75 2.96 -19.52
C ILE A 8 104.17 1.79 -18.60
N THR A 9 105.46 1.46 -18.60
CA THR A 9 106.01 0.40 -17.74
C THR A 9 106.39 0.95 -16.36
N ARG A 10 106.42 0.09 -15.33
CA ARG A 10 106.90 0.46 -13.99
C ARG A 10 108.26 1.17 -14.02
N GLN A 11 109.18 0.68 -14.86
CA GLN A 11 110.53 1.23 -14.96
C GLN A 11 110.55 2.64 -15.55
N MET A 12 109.68 2.92 -16.53
CA MET A 12 109.52 4.26 -17.10
C MET A 12 109.07 5.25 -16.03
N VAL A 13 108.04 4.90 -15.24
CA VAL A 13 107.52 5.73 -14.15
C VAL A 13 108.58 5.94 -13.07
N LEU A 14 109.27 4.87 -12.66
CA LEU A 14 110.36 4.94 -11.67
C LEU A 14 111.45 5.92 -12.12
N SER A 15 111.89 5.81 -13.38
CA SER A 15 112.94 6.66 -13.92
C SER A 15 112.54 8.14 -13.93
N GLU A 16 111.29 8.45 -14.25
CA GLU A 16 110.78 9.83 -14.27
C GLU A 16 110.60 10.39 -12.85
N LEU A 17 110.16 9.59 -11.88
CA LEU A 17 110.03 10.01 -10.48
C LEU A 17 111.41 10.32 -9.85
N ILE A 18 112.43 9.50 -10.12
CA ILE A 18 113.81 9.77 -9.67
C ILE A 18 114.36 11.05 -10.32
N LYS A 19 114.13 11.25 -11.63
CA LYS A 19 114.51 12.50 -12.33
C LYS A 19 113.84 13.74 -11.74
N ALA A 20 112.61 13.61 -11.27
CA ALA A 20 111.87 14.67 -10.59
C ALA A 20 112.40 14.97 -9.16
N GLY A 21 113.45 14.27 -8.71
CA GLY A 21 114.08 14.47 -7.41
C GLY A 21 113.40 13.73 -6.26
N ILE A 22 112.49 12.79 -6.54
CA ILE A 22 111.89 11.95 -5.52
C ILE A 22 112.93 10.91 -5.05
N ASN A 23 113.00 10.70 -3.73
CA ASN A 23 113.85 9.68 -3.14
C ASN A 23 113.58 8.30 -3.77
N GLN A 24 114.64 7.51 -4.03
CA GLN A 24 114.52 6.24 -4.75
C GLN A 24 113.55 5.25 -4.10
N GLU A 25 113.54 5.11 -2.76
CA GLU A 25 112.58 4.22 -2.09
C GLU A 25 111.14 4.67 -2.31
N ILE A 26 110.89 5.98 -2.24
CA ILE A 26 109.57 6.58 -2.46
C ILE A 26 109.15 6.43 -3.94
N ALA A 27 110.10 6.61 -4.87
CA ALA A 27 109.86 6.46 -6.30
C ALA A 27 109.56 5.01 -6.70
N GLU A 28 110.23 4.03 -6.08
CA GLU A 28 109.99 2.60 -6.31
C GLU A 28 108.60 2.16 -5.84
N ASP A 29 108.14 2.66 -4.69
CA ASP A 29 106.80 2.44 -4.15
C ASP A 29 105.72 3.10 -5.04
N LEU A 30 105.88 4.38 -5.39
CA LEU A 30 104.94 5.10 -6.28
C LEU A 30 104.83 4.47 -7.67
N ALA A 31 105.95 4.08 -8.29
CA ALA A 31 105.95 3.43 -9.60
C ALA A 31 105.30 2.04 -9.56
N TYR A 32 105.48 1.30 -8.46
CA TYR A 32 104.81 0.03 -8.25
C TYR A 32 103.29 0.20 -8.13
N ARG A 33 102.85 1.14 -7.28
CA ARG A 33 101.42 1.49 -7.11
C ARG A 33 100.76 1.93 -8.41
N TYR A 34 101.45 2.75 -9.21
CA TYR A 34 100.99 3.17 -10.52
C TYR A 34 100.85 1.98 -11.48
N TYR A 35 101.88 1.15 -11.61
CA TYR A 35 101.87 -0.01 -12.53
C TYR A 35 100.81 -1.05 -12.15
N LYS A 36 100.49 -1.19 -10.85
CA LYS A 36 99.44 -2.06 -10.35
C LYS A 36 98.05 -1.43 -10.30
N ASN A 37 97.91 -0.16 -10.70
CA ASN A 37 96.65 0.60 -10.63
C ASN A 37 96.03 0.61 -9.22
N GLU A 38 96.85 0.53 -8.17
CA GLU A 38 96.36 0.45 -6.78
C GLU A 38 95.58 1.71 -6.39
N LEU A 39 95.91 2.86 -6.98
CA LEU A 39 95.19 4.12 -6.75
C LEU A 39 93.78 4.08 -7.39
N THR A 40 93.69 3.61 -8.64
CA THR A 40 92.42 3.47 -9.36
C THR A 40 91.48 2.44 -8.73
N HIS A 41 92.03 1.35 -8.17
CA HIS A 41 91.22 0.36 -7.47
C HIS A 41 90.56 0.94 -6.22
N LYS A 42 91.32 1.73 -5.43
CA LYS A 42 90.80 2.44 -4.26
C LYS A 42 89.71 3.46 -4.62
N ASP A 43 89.87 4.19 -5.72
CA ASP A 43 88.85 5.13 -6.19
C ASP A 43 87.55 4.41 -6.57
N ILE A 44 87.65 3.26 -7.24
CA ILE A 44 86.49 2.44 -7.62
C ILE A 44 85.81 1.85 -6.39
N GLU A 45 86.58 1.35 -5.42
CA GLU A 45 86.07 0.84 -4.14
C GLU A 45 85.31 1.93 -3.39
N TYR A 46 85.89 3.13 -3.28
CA TYR A 46 85.24 4.29 -2.67
C TYR A 46 83.94 4.70 -3.39
N LEU A 47 83.93 4.69 -4.73
CA LEU A 47 82.73 4.98 -5.50
C LEU A 47 81.65 3.92 -5.26
N LYS A 48 82.02 2.64 -5.26
CA LYS A 48 81.12 1.53 -5.00
C LYS A 48 80.49 1.66 -3.62
N GLU A 49 81.29 1.86 -2.58
CA GLU A 49 80.79 2.06 -1.21
C GLU A 49 79.81 3.25 -1.14
N ASN A 50 80.14 4.37 -1.76
CA ASN A 50 79.24 5.53 -1.79
C ASN A 50 77.93 5.26 -2.54
N PHE A 51 77.99 4.50 -3.64
CA PHE A 51 76.80 4.11 -4.39
C PHE A 51 75.92 3.16 -3.58
N ASP A 52 76.52 2.14 -2.95
CA ASP A 52 75.81 1.17 -2.11
C ASP A 52 75.12 1.89 -0.94
N ILE A 53 75.81 2.81 -0.26
CA ILE A 53 75.22 3.64 0.82
C ILE A 53 74.06 4.50 0.32
N LYS A 54 74.19 5.13 -0.86
CA LYS A 54 73.11 5.95 -1.43
C LYS A 54 71.91 5.09 -1.82
N LEU A 55 72.15 3.91 -2.36
CA LEU A 55 71.11 2.98 -2.77
C LEU A 55 70.33 2.47 -1.55
N GLU A 56 71.03 2.10 -0.47
CA GLU A 56 70.43 1.70 0.80
C GLU A 56 69.54 2.81 1.37
N LYS A 57 70.03 4.06 1.41
CA LYS A 57 69.24 5.21 1.89
C LYS A 57 67.98 5.45 1.07
N VAL A 58 68.05 5.29 -0.26
CA VAL A 58 66.88 5.44 -1.14
C VAL A 58 65.89 4.30 -0.89
N GLN A 59 66.36 3.07 -0.75
CA GLN A 59 65.53 1.91 -0.45
C GLN A 59 64.80 2.08 0.89
N ASP A 60 65.52 2.49 1.94
CA ASP A 60 64.94 2.73 3.26
C ASP A 60 63.91 3.86 3.24
N SER A 61 64.20 4.97 2.54
CA SER A 61 63.26 6.08 2.39
C SER A 61 61.98 5.65 1.68
N LEU A 62 62.10 4.91 0.57
CA LEU A 62 60.94 4.44 -0.18
C LEU A 62 60.11 3.44 0.62
N LYS A 63 60.78 2.55 1.37
CA LYS A 63 60.09 1.60 2.25
C LYS A 63 59.29 2.34 3.32
N ALA A 64 59.88 3.35 3.96
CA ALA A 64 59.19 4.17 4.95
C ALA A 64 57.98 4.93 4.36
N ASP A 65 58.13 5.47 3.14
CA ASP A 65 57.04 6.15 2.44
C ASP A 65 55.89 5.19 2.10
N ILE A 66 56.21 3.98 1.64
CA ILE A 66 55.21 2.92 1.35
C ILE A 66 54.47 2.53 2.62
N GLU A 67 55.18 2.22 3.70
CA GLU A 67 54.58 1.85 4.99
C GLU A 67 53.65 2.97 5.52
N LYS A 68 54.05 4.23 5.35
CA LYS A 68 53.22 5.39 5.72
C LYS A 68 51.96 5.48 4.86
N VAL A 69 52.06 5.29 3.55
CA VAL A 69 50.90 5.30 2.63
C VAL A 69 49.95 4.15 2.97
N GLU A 70 50.45 2.94 3.18
CA GLU A 70 49.65 1.78 3.56
C GLU A 70 48.88 2.01 4.87
N SER A 71 49.56 2.56 5.88
CA SER A 71 48.94 2.89 7.16
C SER A 71 47.84 3.93 7.01
N ASN A 72 48.08 5.00 6.25
CA ASN A 72 47.09 6.04 5.98
C ASN A 72 45.86 5.50 5.23
N LEU A 73 46.09 4.68 4.19
CA LEU A 73 44.99 4.08 3.42
C LEU A 73 44.15 3.15 4.29
N LYS A 74 44.78 2.33 5.13
CA LYS A 74 44.08 1.47 6.08
C LYS A 74 43.19 2.28 7.02
N PHE A 75 43.73 3.37 7.58
CA PHE A 75 42.98 4.26 8.47
C PHE A 75 41.77 4.89 7.79
N GLU A 76 41.93 5.42 6.56
CA GLU A 76 40.82 6.02 5.82
C GLU A 76 39.76 4.97 5.44
N ILE A 77 40.16 3.75 5.08
CA ILE A 77 39.22 2.65 4.82
C ILE A 77 38.42 2.31 6.09
N GLU A 78 39.07 2.17 7.24
CA GLU A 78 38.40 1.88 8.52
C GLU A 78 37.42 2.99 8.90
N LYS A 79 37.79 4.25 8.65
CA LYS A 79 36.91 5.41 8.91
C LYS A 79 35.69 5.43 7.99
N VAL A 80 35.86 5.14 6.70
CA VAL A 80 34.75 5.04 5.74
C VAL A 80 33.83 3.87 6.10
N ASP A 81 34.37 2.69 6.43
CA ASP A 81 33.58 1.53 6.84
C ASP A 81 32.76 1.81 8.11
N ALA A 82 33.37 2.48 9.11
CA ALA A 82 32.66 2.90 10.31
C ALA A 82 31.54 3.91 10.01
N GLY A 83 31.78 4.87 9.10
CA GLY A 83 30.77 5.83 8.65
C GLY A 83 29.59 5.16 7.97
N LEU A 84 29.87 4.28 7.00
CA LEU A 84 28.82 3.53 6.29
C LEU A 84 27.99 2.64 7.22
N LYS A 85 28.63 1.99 8.21
CA LYS A 85 27.91 1.20 9.22
C LYS A 85 26.98 2.07 10.08
N ALA A 86 27.41 3.28 10.43
CA ALA A 86 26.58 4.22 11.18
C ALA A 86 25.38 4.71 10.35
N ASP A 87 25.60 5.07 9.08
CA ASP A 87 24.56 5.52 8.16
C ASP A 87 23.50 4.42 7.92
N ILE A 88 23.95 3.18 7.69
CA ILE A 88 23.05 2.01 7.53
C ILE A 88 22.18 1.85 8.79
N LYS A 89 22.79 1.90 9.97
CA LYS A 89 22.05 1.78 11.24
C LYS A 89 21.04 2.92 11.43
N GLU A 90 21.39 4.14 11.03
CA GLU A 90 20.44 5.27 11.09
C GLU A 90 19.26 5.06 10.13
N LEU A 91 19.52 4.55 8.92
CA LEU A 91 18.48 4.22 7.94
C LEU A 91 17.56 3.10 8.44
N ASP A 92 18.11 2.03 9.03
CA ASP A 92 17.33 0.95 9.63
C ASP A 92 16.38 1.50 10.71
N ASN A 93 16.88 2.35 11.62
CA ASN A 93 16.03 2.99 12.63
C ASN A 93 14.93 3.88 12.03
N LYS A 94 15.22 4.60 10.94
CA LYS A 94 14.22 5.42 10.22
C LYS A 94 13.15 4.54 9.58
N ILE A 95 13.54 3.41 8.99
CA ILE A 95 12.63 2.43 8.40
C ILE A 95 11.72 1.85 9.49
N ASP A 96 12.28 1.37 10.60
CA ASP A 96 11.52 0.82 11.72
C ASP A 96 10.51 1.83 12.28
N ASN A 97 10.90 3.10 12.41
CA ASN A 97 10.00 4.15 12.88
C ASN A 97 8.87 4.42 11.88
N ILE A 98 9.15 4.42 10.57
CA ILE A 98 8.12 4.59 9.53
C ILE A 98 7.16 3.41 9.55
N GLU A 99 7.67 2.17 9.63
CA GLU A 99 6.86 0.96 9.67
C GLU A 99 5.91 0.96 10.89
N ASN A 100 6.43 1.27 12.08
CA ASN A 100 5.61 1.38 13.28
C ASN A 100 4.52 2.45 13.16
N ASN A 101 4.85 3.62 12.61
CA ASN A 101 3.88 4.69 12.39
C ASN A 101 2.79 4.29 11.39
N LEU A 102 3.15 3.60 10.31
CA LEU A 102 2.20 3.10 9.32
C LEU A 102 1.28 2.03 9.92
N ASN A 103 1.84 1.06 10.66
CA ASN A 103 1.07 0.02 11.35
C ASN A 103 0.05 0.64 12.32
N ASN A 104 0.44 1.65 13.11
CA ASN A 104 -0.46 2.35 14.00
C ASN A 104 -1.58 3.09 13.25
N LYS A 105 -1.26 3.77 12.14
CA LYS A 105 -2.27 4.45 11.31
C LYS A 105 -3.27 3.46 10.70
N ILE A 106 -2.78 2.33 10.20
CA ILE A 106 -3.62 1.27 9.63
C ILE A 106 -4.56 0.70 10.70
N GLU A 107 -4.07 0.43 11.91
CA GLU A 107 -4.91 -0.13 12.98
C GLU A 107 -5.95 0.87 13.49
N ASN A 108 -5.61 2.16 13.55
CA ASN A 108 -6.57 3.22 13.88
C ASN A 108 -7.70 3.28 12.85
N VAL A 109 -7.37 3.37 11.55
CA VAL A 109 -8.36 3.38 10.46
C VAL A 109 -9.22 2.11 10.49
N ARG A 110 -8.61 0.95 10.74
CA ARG A 110 -9.34 -0.33 10.85
C ARG A 110 -10.32 -0.32 12.01
N THR A 111 -9.94 0.26 13.14
CA THR A 111 -10.78 0.36 14.34
C THR A 111 -11.95 1.33 14.12
N GLU A 112 -11.69 2.49 13.53
CA GLU A 112 -12.72 3.48 13.17
C GLU A 112 -13.74 2.87 12.20
N LEU A 113 -13.29 2.24 11.12
CA LEU A 113 -14.20 1.60 10.16
C LEU A 113 -15.04 0.47 10.77
N LYS A 114 -14.46 -0.32 11.69
CA LYS A 114 -15.24 -1.34 12.43
C LYS A 114 -16.33 -0.70 13.30
N ALA A 115 -16.05 0.43 13.94
CA ALA A 115 -17.03 1.16 14.73
C ALA A 115 -18.15 1.72 13.85
N ASP A 116 -17.80 2.36 12.73
CA ASP A 116 -18.77 2.90 11.78
C ASP A 116 -19.69 1.82 11.20
N ILE A 117 -19.14 0.66 10.83
CA ILE A 117 -19.92 -0.49 10.34
C ILE A 117 -20.91 -0.95 11.42
N ARG A 118 -20.46 -1.12 12.66
CA ARG A 118 -21.33 -1.52 13.78
C ARG A 118 -22.44 -0.50 14.04
N ASP A 119 -22.15 0.80 13.93
CA ASP A 119 -23.14 1.84 14.11
C ASP A 119 -24.19 1.86 12.98
N LEU A 120 -23.76 1.56 11.74
CA LEU A 120 -24.66 1.37 10.61
C LEU A 120 -25.55 0.14 10.80
N ASP A 121 -24.98 -1.01 11.21
CA ASP A 121 -25.74 -2.23 11.50
C ASP A 121 -26.83 -1.95 12.55
N ASN A 122 -26.49 -1.28 13.66
CA ASN A 122 -27.45 -0.89 14.70
C ASN A 122 -28.55 0.04 14.17
N LYS A 123 -28.25 0.95 13.24
CA LYS A 123 -29.25 1.83 12.62
C LYS A 123 -30.17 1.04 11.71
N ILE A 124 -29.63 0.10 10.93
CA ILE A 124 -30.41 -0.79 10.06
C ILE A 124 -31.36 -1.64 10.91
N GLU A 125 -30.88 -2.29 11.97
CA GLU A 125 -31.73 -3.09 12.87
C GLU A 125 -32.89 -2.28 13.46
N LYS A 126 -32.64 -1.04 13.89
CA LYS A 126 -33.68 -0.14 14.41
C LYS A 126 -34.72 0.22 13.35
N ILE A 127 -34.28 0.51 12.13
CA ILE A 127 -35.18 0.82 11.01
C ILE A 127 -36.03 -0.42 10.67
N GLU A 128 -35.42 -1.60 10.57
CA GLU A 128 -36.13 -2.85 10.30
C GLU A 128 -37.18 -3.16 11.38
N ALA A 129 -36.82 -2.98 12.66
CA ALA A 129 -37.75 -3.16 13.77
C ALA A 129 -38.92 -2.15 13.71
N GLY A 130 -38.62 -0.88 13.40
CA GLY A 130 -39.63 0.17 13.21
C GLY A 130 -40.59 -0.16 12.07
N LEU A 131 -40.06 -0.49 10.89
CA LEU A 131 -40.88 -0.87 9.72
C LEU A 131 -41.74 -2.10 9.99
N LYS A 132 -41.21 -3.10 10.70
CA LYS A 132 -41.97 -4.29 11.09
C LYS A 132 -43.14 -3.92 12.01
N SER A 133 -42.93 -3.00 12.95
CA SER A 133 -43.98 -2.50 13.83
C SER A 133 -45.06 -1.74 13.04
N ASP A 134 -44.65 -0.84 12.16
CA ASP A 134 -45.58 -0.04 11.34
C ASP A 134 -46.43 -0.94 10.42
N ILE A 135 -45.80 -1.93 9.77
CA ILE A 135 -46.51 -2.92 8.94
C ILE A 135 -47.52 -3.72 9.76
N ALA A 136 -47.17 -4.12 11.00
CA ALA A 136 -48.07 -4.83 11.88
C ALA A 136 -49.27 -3.96 12.29
N SER A 137 -49.04 -2.68 12.61
CA SER A 137 -50.10 -1.71 12.92
C SER A 137 -51.07 -1.53 11.75
N VAL A 138 -50.55 -1.26 10.55
CA VAL A 138 -51.36 -1.12 9.34
C VAL A 138 -52.13 -2.41 9.02
N SER A 139 -51.50 -3.58 9.19
CA SER A 139 -52.17 -4.86 8.99
C SER A 139 -53.37 -5.05 9.94
N ASN A 140 -53.23 -4.62 11.20
CA ASN A 140 -54.32 -4.64 12.16
C ASN A 140 -55.44 -3.65 11.80
N GLU A 141 -55.10 -2.42 11.42
CA GLU A 141 -56.09 -1.43 10.96
C GLU A 141 -56.87 -1.93 9.75
N VAL A 142 -56.20 -2.51 8.76
CA VAL A 142 -56.85 -3.13 7.58
C VAL A 142 -57.78 -4.28 7.99
N ALA A 143 -57.38 -5.10 8.97
CA ALA A 143 -58.23 -6.18 9.48
C ALA A 143 -59.51 -5.65 10.15
N LEU A 144 -59.41 -4.58 10.94
CA LEU A 144 -60.56 -3.92 11.55
C LEU A 144 -61.50 -3.33 10.49
N VAL A 145 -60.95 -2.60 9.50
CA VAL A 145 -61.75 -2.03 8.39
C VAL A 145 -62.46 -3.14 7.60
N ARG A 146 -61.80 -4.29 7.35
CA ARG A 146 -62.45 -5.44 6.70
C ARG A 146 -63.62 -5.98 7.52
N LYS A 147 -63.47 -6.09 8.84
CA LYS A 147 -64.55 -6.52 9.74
C LYS A 147 -65.73 -5.54 9.74
N ASP A 148 -65.46 -4.24 9.81
CA ASP A 148 -66.50 -3.20 9.75
C ASP A 148 -67.26 -3.22 8.42
N MET A 149 -66.56 -3.41 7.29
CA MET A 149 -67.20 -3.59 5.99
C MET A 149 -68.07 -4.84 5.94
N GLU A 150 -67.64 -5.95 6.55
CA GLU A 150 -68.41 -7.18 6.62
C GLU A 150 -69.70 -7.00 7.43
N ILE A 151 -69.61 -6.34 8.59
CA ILE A 151 -70.76 -5.99 9.43
C ILE A 151 -71.73 -5.09 8.65
N ASN A 152 -71.23 -4.02 8.02
CA ASN A 152 -72.04 -3.10 7.22
C ASN A 152 -72.75 -3.82 6.06
N LYS A 153 -72.07 -4.79 5.42
CA LYS A 153 -72.66 -5.62 4.36
C LYS A 153 -73.80 -6.50 4.91
N MET A 154 -73.63 -7.11 6.08
CA MET A 154 -74.69 -7.91 6.73
C MET A 154 -75.89 -7.05 7.11
N GLU A 155 -75.67 -5.86 7.69
CA GLU A 155 -76.71 -4.93 8.07
C GLU A 155 -77.50 -4.43 6.85
N LEU A 156 -76.80 -4.04 5.78
CA LEU A 156 -77.43 -3.62 4.53
C LEU A 156 -78.28 -4.75 3.91
N ASN A 157 -77.76 -5.99 3.91
CA ASN A 157 -78.51 -7.15 3.45
C ASN A 157 -79.78 -7.39 4.29
N SER A 158 -79.68 -7.27 5.62
CA SER A 158 -80.83 -7.38 6.54
C SER A 158 -81.90 -6.33 6.24
N GLN A 159 -81.49 -5.07 6.05
CA GLN A 159 -82.38 -3.97 5.69
C GLN A 159 -83.05 -4.20 4.33
N LEU A 160 -82.30 -4.69 3.33
CA LEU A 160 -82.83 -5.03 2.01
C LEU A 160 -83.90 -6.13 2.09
N ILE A 161 -83.64 -7.20 2.86
CA ILE A 161 -84.61 -8.29 3.10
C ILE A 161 -85.89 -7.74 3.74
N LYS A 162 -85.75 -6.89 4.76
CA LYS A 162 -86.88 -6.26 5.45
C LYS A 162 -87.73 -5.41 4.51
N ILE A 163 -87.10 -4.55 3.69
CA ILE A 163 -87.80 -3.74 2.68
C ILE A 163 -88.52 -4.63 1.67
N THR A 164 -87.83 -5.65 1.15
CA THR A 164 -88.38 -6.60 0.17
C THR A 164 -89.62 -7.31 0.73
N SER A 165 -89.55 -7.81 1.96
CA SER A 165 -90.69 -8.47 2.62
C SER A 165 -91.89 -7.53 2.87
N LYS A 166 -91.63 -6.26 3.23
CA LYS A 166 -92.67 -5.23 3.39
C LYS A 166 -93.34 -4.88 2.05
N LEU A 167 -92.55 -4.80 0.98
CA LEU A 167 -93.07 -4.55 -0.37
C LEU A 167 -93.90 -5.75 -0.87
N GLU A 168 -93.42 -6.97 -0.64
CA GLU A 168 -94.11 -8.20 -1.06
C GLU A 168 -95.44 -8.36 -0.32
N SER A 169 -95.46 -8.17 1.01
CA SER A 169 -96.69 -8.21 1.82
C SER A 169 -97.69 -7.12 1.43
N SER A 170 -97.22 -5.88 1.22
CA SER A 170 -98.06 -4.79 0.71
C SER A 170 -98.64 -5.15 -0.66
N SER A 171 -97.83 -5.65 -1.58
CA SER A 171 -98.28 -6.05 -2.92
C SER A 171 -99.32 -7.18 -2.86
N LYS A 172 -99.09 -8.21 -2.03
CA LYS A 172 -100.07 -9.30 -1.78
C LYS A 172 -101.40 -8.75 -1.28
N LEU A 173 -101.38 -7.80 -0.35
CA LEU A 173 -102.59 -7.15 0.15
C LEU A 173 -103.30 -6.36 -0.96
N HIS A 174 -102.58 -5.60 -1.77
CA HIS A 174 -103.17 -4.89 -2.93
C HIS A 174 -103.78 -5.85 -3.94
N TYR A 175 -103.09 -6.93 -4.32
CA TYR A 175 -103.64 -7.95 -5.21
C TYR A 175 -104.91 -8.58 -4.63
N TRP A 176 -104.93 -8.86 -3.32
CA TRP A 176 -106.11 -9.38 -2.64
C TRP A 176 -107.28 -8.37 -2.67
N MET A 177 -107.04 -7.10 -2.35
CA MET A 177 -108.06 -6.04 -2.41
C MET A 177 -108.58 -5.80 -3.84
N PHE A 178 -107.70 -5.76 -4.85
CA PHE A 178 -108.14 -5.64 -6.24
C PHE A 178 -108.98 -6.85 -6.66
N GLY A 179 -108.62 -8.05 -6.21
CA GLY A 179 -109.41 -9.26 -6.45
C GLY A 179 -110.84 -9.15 -5.89
N THR A 180 -111.01 -8.65 -4.66
CA THR A 180 -112.35 -8.45 -4.08
C THR A 180 -113.14 -7.36 -4.80
N VAL A 181 -112.50 -6.23 -5.15
CA VAL A 181 -113.10 -5.14 -5.93
C VAL A 181 -113.57 -5.65 -7.30
N ILE A 182 -112.70 -6.34 -8.05
CA ILE A 182 -113.04 -6.94 -9.35
C ILE A 182 -114.21 -7.92 -9.20
N THR A 183 -114.20 -8.78 -8.18
CA THR A 183 -115.27 -9.76 -7.95
C THR A 183 -116.61 -9.09 -7.69
N LEU A 184 -116.65 -8.01 -6.90
CA LEU A 184 -117.86 -7.21 -6.66
C LEU A 184 -118.36 -6.51 -7.94
N PHE A 185 -117.46 -5.93 -8.74
CA PHE A 185 -117.81 -5.30 -10.02
C PHE A 185 -118.37 -6.32 -11.03
N VAL A 186 -117.73 -7.48 -11.19
CA VAL A 186 -118.23 -8.55 -12.08
C VAL A 186 -119.56 -9.11 -11.59
N GLY A 187 -119.70 -9.33 -10.28
CA GLY A 187 -120.93 -9.83 -9.67
C GLY A 187 -122.11 -8.89 -9.86
N THR A 188 -121.92 -7.58 -9.66
CA THR A 188 -122.98 -6.59 -9.90
C THR A 188 -123.35 -6.46 -11.38
N LEU A 189 -122.37 -6.53 -12.30
CA LEU A 189 -122.64 -6.52 -13.73
C LEU A 189 -123.47 -7.75 -14.16
N LEU A 190 -123.11 -8.94 -13.68
CA LEU A 190 -123.82 -10.19 -13.98
C LEU A 190 -125.27 -10.18 -13.48
N THR A 191 -125.55 -9.58 -12.32
CA THR A 191 -126.94 -9.46 -11.82
C THR A 191 -127.74 -8.39 -12.56
N LEU A 192 -127.10 -7.34 -13.07
CA LEU A 192 -127.74 -6.27 -13.84
C LEU A 192 -128.05 -6.67 -15.29
N ILE A 193 -127.23 -7.50 -15.95
CA ILE A 193 -127.43 -7.90 -17.35
C ILE A 193 -128.85 -8.47 -17.62
N PRO A 194 -129.37 -9.45 -16.84
CA PRO A 194 -130.74 -9.96 -17.04
C PRO A 194 -131.82 -8.90 -16.81
N ILE A 195 -131.62 -7.99 -15.85
CA ILE A 195 -132.57 -6.91 -15.53
C ILE A 195 -132.66 -5.94 -16.70
N VAL A 196 -131.51 -5.50 -17.22
CA VAL A 196 -131.43 -4.61 -18.39
C VAL A 196 -132.00 -5.29 -19.63
N TYR A 197 -131.67 -6.57 -19.86
CA TYR A 197 -132.23 -7.35 -20.97
C TYR A 197 -133.76 -7.49 -20.87
N SER A 198 -134.30 -7.72 -19.67
CA SER A 198 -135.74 -7.77 -19.41
C SER A 198 -136.46 -6.44 -19.67
N ILE A 199 -135.80 -5.31 -19.38
CA ILE A 199 -136.32 -3.97 -19.66
C ILE A 199 -136.29 -3.67 -21.17
N LEU A 200 -135.26 -4.10 -21.89
CA LEU A 200 -135.06 -3.81 -23.32
C LEU A 200 -135.85 -4.73 -24.27
N ASN A 201 -136.22 -5.94 -23.85
CA ASN A 201 -137.03 -6.90 -24.65
C ASN A 201 -138.55 -6.80 -24.41
N LYS A 202 -139.02 -5.73 -23.75
CA LYS A 202 -140.44 -5.33 -23.70
C LYS A 202 -140.76 -4.35 -24.82
#